data_AF-A0A6M0ART4-F1
#
_entry.id   AF-A0A6M0ART4-F1
#
_cell.length_a   1.000
_cell.length_b   1.000
_cell.length_c   1.000
_cell.angle_alpha   90.00
_cell.angle_beta   90.00
_cell.angle_gamma   90.00
#
_symmetry.space_group_name_H-M   'P 1'
#
loop_
_entity.id
_entity.type
_entity.pdbx_description
1 polymer ?
#
loop_
_entity_poly.entity_id
_entity_poly.type
_entity_poly.pdbx_seq_one_letter_code
_entity_poly.pdbx_strand_id
1 'polypeptide(L)' 'MNGSTIQKFILAPVFISTTLFCIFTLPVAIFGEESLTIRIQDELFFHGKVKDAAAPYLGLAM' A
#
# COMPACT_ATOMS: atom_id res chain seq x y z
N MET A 1 7.59 -11.13 31.38
CA MET A 1 8.33 -10.95 30.11
C MET A 1 9.28 -9.78 30.28
N ASN A 2 10.58 -9.96 30.01
CA ASN A 2 11.56 -8.87 30.04
C ASN A 2 11.31 -7.89 28.89
N GLY A 3 11.53 -6.59 29.12
CA GLY A 3 11.33 -5.54 28.12
C GLY A 3 12.13 -5.75 26.83
N SER A 4 13.29 -6.41 26.89
CA SER A 4 14.12 -6.74 25.73
C SER A 4 13.46 -7.75 24.77
N THR A 5 12.66 -8.68 25.29
CA THR A 5 11.94 -9.67 24.49
C THR A 5 10.77 -9.02 23.75
N ILE A 6 10.04 -8.13 24.40
CA ILE A 6 8.93 -7.37 23.77
C ILE A 6 9.47 -6.45 22.67
N GLN A 7 10.56 -5.74 22.94
CA GLN A 7 11.17 -4.85 21.96
C GLN A 7 11.62 -5.60 20.69
N LYS A 8 12.27 -6.75 20.86
CA LYS A 8 12.88 -7.50 19.76
C LYS A 8 11.87 -8.31 18.94
N PHE A 9 10.87 -8.89 19.58
CA PHE A 9 9.95 -9.83 18.92
C PHE A 9 8.59 -9.23 18.56
N ILE A 10 8.26 -8.04 19.07
CA ILE A 10 6.98 -7.38 18.77
C ILE A 10 7.25 -6.01 18.14
N LEU A 11 8.00 -5.14 18.81
CA LEU A 11 8.22 -3.78 18.29
C LEU A 11 8.98 -3.78 16.96
N ALA A 12 10.11 -4.48 16.86
CA ALA A 12 10.91 -4.46 15.65
C ALA A 12 10.16 -4.98 14.41
N PRO A 13 9.46 -6.13 14.44
CA PRO A 13 8.63 -6.57 13.32
C PRO A 13 7.50 -5.61 12.96
N VAL A 14 6.83 -5.03 13.96
CA VAL A 14 5.76 -4.04 13.74
C VAL A 14 6.31 -2.81 13.04
N PHE A 15 7.42 -2.24 13.54
CA PHE A 15 8.05 -1.08 12.94
C PHE A 15 8.48 -1.34 11.49
N ILE A 16 9.16 -2.46 11.23
CA ILE A 16 9.59 -2.82 9.87
C ILE A 16 8.37 -2.96 8.94
N SER A 17 7.33 -3.66 9.40
CA SER A 17 6.12 -3.87 8.60
C SER A 17 5.40 -2.55 8.29
N THR A 18 5.25 -1.68 9.28
CA THR A 18 4.66 -0.35 9.10
C THR A 18 5.51 0.51 8.17
N THR A 19 6.83 0.51 8.32
CA THR A 19 7.74 1.26 7.43
C THR A 19 7.60 0.79 5.99
N LEU A 20 7.65 -0.52 5.74
CA LEU A 20 7.47 -1.07 4.39
C LEU A 20 6.10 -0.73 3.84
N PHE A 21 5.04 -0.89 4.63
CA PHE A 21 3.69 -0.53 4.23
C PHE A 21 3.57 0.94 3.82
N CYS A 22 4.11 1.86 4.61
CA CYS A 22 4.11 3.29 4.27
C CYS A 22 4.88 3.56 2.97
N ILE A 23 6.05 2.96 2.78
CA ILE A 23 6.86 3.13 1.56
C ILE A 23 6.09 2.64 0.33
N PHE A 24 5.47 1.46 0.41
CA PHE A 24 4.76 0.87 -0.72
C PHE A 24 3.40 1.51 -1.01
N THR A 25 2.80 2.20 -0.04
CA THR A 25 1.55 2.96 -0.23
C THR A 25 1.79 4.42 -0.61
N LEU A 26 3.00 4.96 -0.42
CA LEU A 26 3.35 6.35 -0.74
C LEU A 26 3.05 6.75 -2.19
N PRO A 27 3.38 5.95 -3.23
CA PRO A 27 3.06 6.32 -4.60
C PRO A 27 1.55 6.51 -4.81
N VAL A 28 0.73 5.66 -4.20
CA VAL A 28 -0.74 5.77 -4.30
C VAL A 28 -1.23 7.00 -3.54
N ALA A 29 -0.62 7.34 -2.41
CA ALA A 29 -0.96 8.57 -1.68
C ALA A 29 -0.62 9.85 -2.46
N ILE A 30 0.47 9.84 -3.25
CA ILE A 30 0.92 10.99 -4.04
C ILE A 30 0.14 11.10 -5.36
N PHE A 31 0.00 9.99 -6.09
CA PHE A 31 -0.56 9.96 -7.45
C PHE A 31 -2.01 9.47 -7.51
N GLY A 32 -2.63 9.18 -6.37
CA GLY A 32 -3.91 8.48 -6.28
C GLY A 32 -5.07 9.14 -7.01
N GLU A 33 -5.04 10.47 -7.17
CA GLU A 33 -6.08 11.24 -7.87
C GLU A 33 -5.85 11.34 -9.39
N GLU A 34 -4.69 10.91 -9.90
CA GLU A 34 -4.40 10.93 -11.33
C GLU A 34 -5.27 9.93 -12.09
N SER A 35 -5.67 10.29 -13.31
CA SER A 35 -6.45 9.44 -14.19
C SER A 35 -5.60 8.27 -14.72
N LEU A 36 -6.13 7.06 -14.61
CA LEU A 36 -5.52 5.82 -15.05
C LEU A 36 -6.45 5.11 -16.04
N THR A 37 -5.89 4.74 -17.19
CA THR A 37 -6.57 3.88 -18.18
C THR A 37 -5.70 2.67 -18.48
N ILE A 38 -6.23 1.48 -18.23
CA ILE A 38 -5.54 0.21 -18.51
C ILE A 38 -6.24 -0.44 -19.70
N ARG A 39 -5.47 -0.75 -20.74
CA ARG A 39 -5.93 -1.50 -21.90
C ARG A 39 -5.14 -2.80 -22.00
N ILE A 40 -5.84 -3.91 -22.23
CA ILE A 40 -5.25 -5.23 -22.40
C ILE A 40 -5.71 -5.73 -23.77
N GLN A 41 -4.78 -6.08 -24.66
CA GLN A 41 -5.10 -6.49 -26.03
C GLN A 41 -6.02 -5.47 -26.74
N ASP A 42 -5.72 -4.18 -26.57
CA ASP A 42 -6.52 -3.04 -27.05
C ASP A 42 -7.94 -2.91 -26.49
N GLU A 43 -8.42 -3.84 -25.68
CA GLU A 43 -9.69 -3.71 -24.97
C GLU A 43 -9.54 -2.87 -23.70
N LEU A 44 -10.53 -2.02 -23.42
CA LEU A 44 -10.57 -1.24 -22.19
C LEU A 44 -10.82 -2.18 -21.00
N PHE A 45 -9.81 -2.34 -20.14
CA PHE A 45 -9.90 -3.18 -18.95
C PHE A 45 -10.29 -2.37 -17.71
N PHE A 46 -9.76 -1.15 -17.59
CA PHE A 46 -10.04 -0.26 -16.46
C PHE A 46 -9.92 1.21 -16.86
N HIS A 47 -10.80 2.04 -16.32
CA HIS A 47 -10.73 3.50 -16.39
C HIS A 47 -11.20 4.10 -15.06
N GLY A 48 -10.38 4.95 -14.46
CA GLY A 48 -10.66 5.56 -13.16
C GLY A 48 -9.46 6.34 -12.65
N LYS A 49 -9.34 6.49 -11.34
CA LYS A 49 -8.14 7.08 -10.72
C LYS A 49 -7.16 5.99 -10.29
N VAL A 50 -5.89 6.35 -10.12
CA VAL A 50 -4.85 5.41 -9.65
C VAL A 50 -5.26 4.72 -8.34
N LYS A 51 -5.84 5.47 -7.40
CA LYS A 51 -6.31 4.91 -6.11
C LYS A 51 -7.39 3.84 -6.26
N ASP A 52 -8.21 3.93 -7.30
CA ASP A 52 -9.33 3.01 -7.54
C ASP A 52 -8.82 1.65 -8.07
N ALA A 53 -7.66 1.63 -8.74
CA ALA A 53 -6.97 0.40 -9.14
C ALA A 53 -6.04 -0.17 -8.05
N ALA A 54 -5.75 0.61 -7.00
CA ALA A 54 -4.81 0.26 -5.94
C ALA A 54 -5.45 -0.42 -4.72
N ALA A 55 -6.72 -0.85 -4.80
CA ALA A 55 -7.46 -1.54 -3.74
C ALA A 55 -6.66 -2.63 -2.99
N PRO A 56 -5.88 -3.53 -3.62
CA PRO A 56 -5.08 -4.53 -2.89
C PRO A 56 -3.98 -3.94 -2.00
N TYR A 57 -3.54 -2.70 -2.25
CA TYR A 57 -2.56 -1.97 -1.44
C TYR A 57 -3.23 -1.08 -0.38
N LEU A 58 -4.46 -0.64 -0.64
CA LEU A 58 -5.23 0.24 0.23
C LEU A 58 -6.16 -0.51 1.21
N GLY A 59 -6.31 -1.83 1.10
CA GLY A 59 -7.17 -2.62 2.00
C GLY A 59 -6.80 -2.58 3.49
N LEU A 60 -5.61 -2.05 3.84
CA LEU A 60 -5.18 -1.78 5.21
C LEU A 60 -5.14 -0.26 5.56
N ALA A 61 -5.36 0.62 4.57
CA ALA A 61 -5.29 2.08 4.70
C ALA A 61 -6.68 2.76 4.71
N MET A 62 -7.76 1.99 4.53
CA MET A 62 -9.15 2.44 4.66
C MET A 62 -9.78 1.99 5.99
#